data_AF-A0A522BK80-F1
#
_entry.id   AF-A0A522BK80-F1
#
_cell.length_a   1.000
_cell.length_b   1.000
_cell.length_c   1.000
_cell.angle_alpha   90.00
_cell.angle_beta   90.00
_cell.angle_gamma   90.00
#
_symmetry.space_group_name_H-M   'P 1'
#
loop_
_entity.id
_entity.type
_entity.pdbx_description
1 polymer ?
#
loop_
_entity_poly.entity_id
_entity_poly.type
_entity_poly.pdbx_seq_one_letter_code
_entity_poly.pdbx_strand_id
1 'polypeptide(L)'
;MKRLLGFFLMLTLALAGCSGGGSSGGGDAEEVAEYKEAVPDSMQLSKLLIPGTNGRAAPIIGQDATFPAVAVPVAVAVNGVVEIIVTALQNVVDSPYTYFDRENGQVFWGPFDYDGGNGEIVLMVEKQDKVTAEEPDSYVWILFRVPDGFDLAAAIAAGEQPADAYPVLAGFSEPDTPEGYSGFAMMDLNADAAASAALGETGPFGQGVFVAAYGSFTDPIDPGTKLEYVMSAFRGFKDAGSADAPLDVDYLYGNLIGETNLTFFNFVTAGDIITDTSALETLNVRMAFLNQADGRAEVTVTGGDAVGSGYAYECWDNAINQTYLELSDGVNVSVLPIGGDSSLCTPPFESTLDELQMPTTQSPEMEELFLLLGTLANGGIGGLTGL
;
A
#
# COMPACT_ATOMS: atom_id res chain seq x y z
N MET A 1 6.22 -8.14 17.44
CA MET A 1 5.63 -8.44 16.11
C MET A 1 4.64 -9.63 16.06
N LYS A 2 4.14 -10.18 17.19
CA LYS A 2 3.13 -11.27 17.19
C LYS A 2 1.66 -10.80 17.24
N ARG A 3 1.38 -9.51 17.00
CA ARG A 3 0.04 -8.92 17.24
C ARG A 3 -0.54 -8.07 16.10
N LEU A 4 0.14 -7.92 14.96
CA LEU A 4 -0.41 -7.19 13.81
C LEU A 4 -1.44 -7.98 12.98
N LEU A 5 -1.77 -9.22 13.36
CA LEU A 5 -2.63 -10.13 12.58
C LEU A 5 -4.13 -10.01 12.91
N GLY A 6 -4.56 -8.89 13.49
CA GLY A 6 -5.85 -8.74 14.17
C GLY A 6 -6.81 -7.73 13.55
N PHE A 7 -6.68 -7.40 12.26
CA PHE A 7 -7.62 -6.50 11.58
C PHE A 7 -8.16 -7.18 10.32
N PHE A 8 -9.18 -8.03 10.52
CA PHE A 8 -10.02 -8.53 9.43
C PHE A 8 -11.29 -7.66 9.42
N LEU A 9 -11.29 -6.61 8.59
CA LEU A 9 -12.51 -5.91 8.21
C LEU A 9 -13.24 -6.81 7.21
N MET A 10 -14.07 -7.74 7.69
CA MET A 10 -14.99 -8.47 6.81
C MET A 10 -16.16 -7.55 6.48
N LEU A 11 -16.08 -6.86 5.34
CA LEU A 11 -17.23 -6.20 4.73
C LEU A 11 -18.07 -7.27 4.03
N THR A 12 -18.95 -7.94 4.76
CA THR A 12 -19.94 -8.85 4.17
C THR A 12 -21.23 -8.09 3.91
N LEU A 13 -21.27 -7.35 2.80
CA LEU A 13 -22.48 -6.68 2.30
C LEU A 13 -23.60 -7.71 2.14
N ALA A 14 -24.47 -7.80 3.14
CA ALA A 14 -25.66 -8.63 3.08
C ALA A 14 -26.69 -7.88 2.22
N LEU A 15 -26.61 -8.06 0.90
CA LEU A 15 -27.57 -7.55 -0.08
C LEU A 15 -28.98 -8.10 0.19
N ALA A 16 -29.71 -7.47 1.12
CA ALA A 16 -31.16 -7.60 1.23
C ALA A 16 -31.77 -6.76 0.12
N GLY A 17 -31.91 -7.37 -1.07
CA GLY A 17 -32.48 -6.74 -2.25
C GLY A 17 -33.87 -6.16 -1.98
N CYS A 18 -33.92 -4.84 -1.84
CA CYS A 18 -35.15 -4.06 -2.00
C CYS A 18 -35.04 -3.31 -3.33
N SER A 19 -35.53 -3.94 -4.39
CA SER A 19 -35.57 -3.37 -5.74
C SER A 19 -36.53 -2.19 -5.80
N GLY A 20 -36.03 -0.98 -5.53
CA GLY A 20 -36.69 0.28 -5.90
C GLY A 20 -36.38 0.59 -7.35
N GLY A 21 -37.38 0.48 -8.24
CA GLY A 21 -37.21 0.67 -9.67
C GLY A 21 -36.81 2.12 -10.04
N GLY A 22 -35.57 2.29 -10.48
CA GLY A 22 -35.06 3.47 -11.17
C GLY A 22 -34.98 3.22 -12.67
N SER A 23 -35.59 4.10 -13.45
CA SER A 23 -35.71 4.05 -14.91
C SER A 23 -34.34 4.05 -15.62
N SER A 24 -33.99 2.94 -16.28
CA SER A 24 -32.81 2.80 -17.14
C SER A 24 -32.96 3.59 -18.45
N GLY A 25 -32.31 4.74 -18.54
CA GLY A 25 -31.95 5.36 -19.82
C GLY A 25 -30.72 4.64 -20.38
N GLY A 26 -30.86 3.94 -21.50
CA GLY A 26 -29.80 3.07 -22.05
C GLY A 26 -28.52 3.76 -22.52
N GLY A 27 -28.41 5.10 -22.46
CA GLY A 27 -27.18 5.83 -22.76
C GLY A 27 -26.24 5.98 -21.57
N ASP A 28 -26.79 6.02 -20.35
CA ASP A 28 -25.98 6.24 -19.14
C ASP A 28 -25.21 4.98 -18.74
N ALA A 29 -25.71 3.80 -19.10
CA ALA A 29 -25.11 2.52 -18.71
C ALA A 29 -23.74 2.25 -19.37
N GLU A 30 -23.52 2.76 -20.59
CA GLU A 30 -22.23 2.62 -21.30
C GLU A 30 -21.19 3.61 -20.77
N GLU A 31 -21.58 4.87 -20.53
CA GLU A 31 -20.71 5.87 -19.91
C GLU A 31 -20.33 5.48 -18.48
N VAL A 32 -21.27 4.96 -17.67
CA VAL A 32 -20.98 4.50 -16.30
C VAL A 32 -20.06 3.26 -16.28
N ALA A 33 -20.04 2.43 -17.33
CA ALA A 33 -19.16 1.27 -17.38
C ALA A 33 -17.68 1.67 -17.31
N GLU A 34 -17.32 2.78 -17.96
CA GLU A 34 -15.97 3.36 -17.91
C GLU A 34 -15.55 3.69 -16.46
N TYR A 35 -16.45 4.29 -15.68
CA TYR A 35 -16.19 4.61 -14.27
C TYR A 35 -16.05 3.37 -13.37
N LYS A 36 -16.73 2.27 -13.73
CA LYS A 36 -16.55 0.99 -13.03
C LYS A 36 -15.17 0.40 -13.31
N GLU A 37 -14.73 0.47 -14.57
CA GLU A 37 -13.41 0.00 -15.00
C GLU A 37 -12.26 0.85 -14.44
N ALA A 38 -12.55 2.10 -14.07
CA ALA A 38 -11.60 2.99 -13.42
C ALA A 38 -11.29 2.61 -11.96
N VAL A 39 -12.17 1.88 -11.27
CA VAL A 39 -11.87 1.41 -9.91
C VAL A 39 -10.76 0.36 -9.99
N PRO A 40 -9.68 0.48 -9.18
CA PRO A 40 -8.56 -0.45 -9.26
C PRO A 40 -9.01 -1.89 -9.12
N ASP A 41 -8.40 -2.81 -9.86
CA ASP A 41 -8.65 -4.23 -9.70
C ASP A 41 -7.68 -4.88 -8.72
N SER A 42 -8.11 -5.95 -8.04
CA SER A 42 -7.28 -6.63 -7.04
C SER A 42 -6.03 -7.26 -7.66
N MET A 43 -6.04 -7.57 -8.97
CA MET A 43 -4.88 -8.09 -9.67
C MET A 43 -3.80 -7.03 -9.90
N GLN A 44 -4.14 -5.75 -10.09
CA GLN A 44 -3.17 -4.65 -10.27
C GLN A 44 -2.24 -4.51 -9.06
N LEU A 45 -2.77 -4.82 -7.86
CA LEU A 45 -2.09 -4.60 -6.59
C LEU A 45 -1.53 -5.89 -5.96
N SER A 46 -2.16 -7.04 -6.18
CA SER A 46 -1.72 -8.33 -5.64
C SER A 46 -0.65 -9.07 -6.47
N LYS A 47 -0.29 -8.55 -7.66
CA LYS A 47 0.71 -9.16 -8.56
C LYS A 47 2.14 -9.19 -8.00
N LEU A 48 2.43 -8.45 -6.92
CA LEU A 48 3.76 -8.44 -6.33
C LEU A 48 3.97 -9.66 -5.43
N LEU A 49 4.46 -10.72 -6.06
CA LEU A 49 4.88 -11.96 -5.41
C LEU A 49 6.19 -11.73 -4.65
N ILE A 50 6.11 -11.36 -3.37
CA ILE A 50 7.26 -11.53 -2.48
C ILE A 50 7.35 -13.02 -2.15
N PRO A 51 8.47 -13.70 -2.44
CA PRO A 51 8.58 -15.14 -2.22
C PRO A 51 8.38 -15.47 -0.75
N GLY A 52 7.25 -16.12 -0.45
CA GLY A 52 6.94 -16.57 0.90
C GLY A 52 7.56 -17.92 1.18
N THR A 53 8.39 -17.99 2.21
CA THR A 53 8.76 -19.23 2.90
C THR A 53 7.49 -20.03 3.19
N ASN A 54 7.26 -21.13 2.48
CA ASN A 54 6.10 -22.01 2.67
C ASN A 54 5.86 -22.32 4.16
N GLY A 55 5.00 -21.55 4.83
CA GLY A 55 4.51 -21.78 6.20
C GLY A 55 5.56 -21.94 7.30
N ARG A 56 6.76 -21.33 7.21
CA ARG A 56 7.79 -21.49 8.25
C ARG A 56 7.56 -20.54 9.44
N ALA A 57 7.79 -21.04 10.65
CA ALA A 57 7.72 -20.25 11.87
C ALA A 57 8.76 -19.11 11.86
N ALA A 58 8.50 -18.03 12.63
CA ALA A 58 9.41 -16.89 12.74
C ALA A 58 10.83 -17.36 13.09
N PRO A 59 11.86 -17.01 12.28
CA PRO A 59 13.19 -17.51 12.51
C PRO A 59 13.83 -16.83 13.72
N ILE A 60 14.70 -17.57 14.37
CA ILE A 60 15.66 -17.04 15.33
C ILE A 60 16.85 -16.56 14.52
N ILE A 61 17.42 -15.38 14.85
CA ILE A 61 18.65 -14.87 14.23
C ILE A 61 19.68 -16.01 14.19
N GLY A 62 20.07 -16.39 12.98
CA GLY A 62 21.06 -17.43 12.74
C GLY A 62 20.56 -18.88 12.78
N GLN A 63 19.26 -19.14 12.58
CA GLN A 63 18.75 -20.51 12.36
C GLN A 63 18.18 -20.76 10.96
N ASP A 64 17.75 -19.71 10.26
CA ASP A 64 17.25 -19.69 8.87
C ASP A 64 17.53 -18.30 8.28
N ALA A 65 17.18 -18.05 7.01
CA ALA A 65 17.29 -16.70 6.45
C ALA A 65 16.44 -15.71 7.24
N THR A 66 17.11 -14.79 7.91
CA THR A 66 16.49 -13.93 8.92
C THR A 66 15.69 -12.82 8.25
N PHE A 67 16.24 -12.18 7.21
CA PHE A 67 15.59 -11.04 6.58
C PHE A 67 14.37 -11.42 5.71
N PRO A 68 14.40 -12.49 4.89
CA PRO A 68 13.22 -12.92 4.13
C PRO A 68 12.01 -13.21 5.03
N ALA A 69 12.22 -13.82 6.18
CA ALA A 69 11.13 -14.15 7.08
C ALA A 69 10.53 -12.95 7.82
N VAL A 70 11.25 -11.82 7.88
CA VAL A 70 10.71 -10.54 8.37
C VAL A 70 9.99 -9.80 7.25
N ALA A 71 10.54 -9.84 6.04
CA ALA A 71 10.00 -9.12 4.88
C ALA A 71 8.65 -9.65 4.41
N VAL A 72 8.52 -10.98 4.31
CA VAL A 72 7.34 -11.63 3.74
C VAL A 72 6.06 -11.28 4.50
N PRO A 73 5.98 -11.44 5.84
CA PRO A 73 4.77 -11.09 6.58
C PRO A 73 4.39 -9.61 6.44
N VAL A 74 5.37 -8.73 6.30
CA VAL A 74 5.16 -7.30 6.14
C VAL A 74 4.56 -6.99 4.78
N ALA A 75 5.14 -7.52 3.70
CA ALA A 75 4.58 -7.35 2.37
C ALA A 75 3.19 -7.98 2.23
N VAL A 76 2.97 -9.15 2.84
CA VAL A 76 1.63 -9.76 2.94
C VAL A 76 0.65 -8.84 3.67
N ALA A 77 1.07 -8.16 4.74
CA ALA A 77 0.22 -7.22 5.46
C ALA A 77 -0.12 -5.97 4.62
N VAL A 78 0.86 -5.37 3.94
CA VAL A 78 0.61 -4.22 3.04
C VAL A 78 -0.31 -4.62 1.90
N ASN A 79 -0.01 -5.73 1.21
CA ASN A 79 -0.87 -6.28 0.15
C ASN A 79 -2.28 -6.57 0.66
N GLY A 80 -2.42 -7.10 1.88
CA GLY A 80 -3.72 -7.37 2.49
C GLY A 80 -4.55 -6.11 2.74
N VAL A 81 -3.94 -5.01 3.20
CA VAL A 81 -4.65 -3.72 3.36
C VAL A 81 -5.13 -3.21 2.01
N VAL A 82 -4.26 -3.27 1.00
CA VAL A 82 -4.60 -2.82 -0.35
C VAL A 82 -5.70 -3.68 -0.97
N GLU A 83 -5.63 -5.00 -0.82
CA GLU A 83 -6.65 -5.95 -1.27
C GLU A 83 -8.00 -5.69 -0.60
N ILE A 84 -8.02 -5.35 0.70
CA ILE A 84 -9.25 -4.98 1.42
C ILE A 84 -9.88 -3.72 0.81
N ILE A 85 -9.08 -2.66 0.57
CA ILE A 85 -9.57 -1.41 -0.03
C ILE A 85 -10.19 -1.70 -1.39
N VAL A 86 -9.47 -2.40 -2.26
CA VAL A 86 -9.95 -2.70 -3.61
C VAL A 86 -11.18 -3.59 -3.60
N THR A 87 -11.19 -4.64 -2.79
CA THR A 87 -12.36 -5.53 -2.68
C THR A 87 -13.59 -4.75 -2.21
N ALA A 88 -13.42 -3.83 -1.26
CA ALA A 88 -14.52 -2.97 -0.81
C ALA A 88 -15.05 -2.09 -1.96
N LEU A 89 -14.17 -1.45 -2.73
CA LEU A 89 -14.56 -0.63 -3.88
C LEU A 89 -15.27 -1.48 -4.96
N GLN A 90 -14.72 -2.65 -5.29
CA GLN A 90 -15.30 -3.58 -6.26
C GLN A 90 -16.71 -4.03 -5.87
N ASN A 91 -16.90 -4.43 -4.60
CA ASN A 91 -18.22 -4.82 -4.09
C ASN A 91 -19.25 -3.69 -4.20
N VAL A 92 -18.81 -2.44 -4.02
CA VAL A 92 -19.67 -1.25 -4.16
C VAL A 92 -20.03 -1.01 -5.63
N VAL A 93 -19.06 -1.02 -6.55
CA VAL A 93 -19.33 -0.76 -7.98
C VAL A 93 -20.00 -1.90 -8.72
N ASP A 94 -19.98 -3.13 -8.18
CA ASP A 94 -20.77 -4.27 -8.67
C ASP A 94 -22.28 -4.02 -8.52
N SER A 95 -22.69 -3.13 -7.61
CA SER A 95 -24.07 -2.69 -7.49
C SER A 95 -24.44 -1.73 -8.65
N PRO A 96 -25.74 -1.59 -8.96
CA PRO A 96 -26.20 -0.48 -9.81
C PRO A 96 -25.77 0.85 -9.23
N TYR A 97 -25.31 1.77 -10.08
CA TYR A 97 -25.03 3.14 -9.67
C TYR A 97 -26.33 3.82 -9.21
N THR A 98 -26.23 4.74 -8.27
CA THR A 98 -27.38 5.48 -7.74
C THR A 98 -27.62 6.76 -8.51
N TYR A 99 -26.54 7.47 -8.86
CA TYR A 99 -26.61 8.75 -9.54
C TYR A 99 -25.41 8.96 -10.46
N PHE A 100 -25.64 9.61 -11.60
CA PHE A 100 -24.59 10.01 -12.53
C PHE A 100 -24.73 11.51 -12.82
N ASP A 101 -23.79 12.30 -12.31
CA ASP A 101 -23.61 13.69 -12.65
C ASP A 101 -22.80 13.80 -13.95
N ARG A 102 -23.48 13.83 -15.09
CA ARG A 102 -22.82 14.00 -16.38
C ARG A 102 -22.15 15.37 -16.53
N GLU A 103 -22.63 16.41 -15.84
CA GLU A 103 -22.07 17.75 -15.97
C GLU A 103 -20.69 17.84 -15.33
N ASN A 104 -20.53 17.22 -14.15
CA ASN A 104 -19.27 17.19 -13.42
C ASN A 104 -18.44 15.91 -13.66
N GLY A 105 -18.94 14.98 -14.48
CA GLY A 105 -18.25 13.72 -14.74
C GLY A 105 -18.09 12.85 -13.49
N GLN A 106 -19.11 12.80 -12.63
CA GLN A 106 -19.09 12.07 -11.35
C GLN A 106 -20.17 10.98 -11.30
N VAL A 107 -19.79 9.76 -10.91
CA VAL A 107 -20.74 8.66 -10.65
C VAL A 107 -20.75 8.31 -9.18
N PHE A 108 -21.93 8.07 -8.64
CA PHE A 108 -22.14 7.76 -7.23
C PHE A 108 -22.82 6.39 -7.06
N TRP A 109 -22.30 5.61 -6.11
CA TRP A 109 -22.89 4.36 -5.63
C TRP A 109 -23.24 4.48 -4.16
N GLY A 110 -24.40 3.94 -3.77
CA GLY A 110 -24.95 4.05 -2.42
C GLY A 110 -25.94 5.20 -2.27
N PRO A 111 -26.40 5.52 -1.06
CA PRO A 111 -25.90 4.98 0.20
C PRO A 111 -26.17 3.48 0.38
N PHE A 112 -25.22 2.78 1.00
CA PHE A 112 -25.34 1.38 1.42
C PHE A 112 -25.07 1.25 2.91
N ASP A 113 -25.77 0.36 3.62
CA ASP A 113 -25.55 0.14 5.05
C ASP A 113 -24.06 -0.15 5.35
N TYR A 114 -23.50 0.51 6.37
CA TYR A 114 -22.13 0.25 6.81
C TYR A 114 -22.10 -0.90 7.82
N ASP A 115 -21.59 -2.06 7.41
CA ASP A 115 -21.50 -3.25 8.28
C ASP A 115 -20.60 -3.06 9.51
N GLY A 116 -19.73 -2.05 9.52
CA GLY A 116 -18.77 -1.79 10.58
C GLY A 116 -19.31 -0.96 11.76
N GLY A 117 -20.55 -0.47 11.69
CA GLY A 117 -21.08 0.42 12.73
C GLY A 117 -22.39 1.11 12.37
N ASN A 118 -22.50 2.39 12.71
CA ASN A 118 -23.64 3.23 12.38
C ASN A 118 -23.40 3.95 11.05
N GLY A 119 -24.47 4.32 10.35
CA GLY A 119 -24.40 5.07 9.11
C GLY A 119 -24.36 4.19 7.86
N GLU A 120 -24.16 4.87 6.74
CA GLU A 120 -24.10 4.30 5.41
C GLU A 120 -22.77 4.68 4.74
N ILE A 121 -22.45 4.05 3.61
CA ILE A 121 -21.31 4.37 2.76
C ILE A 121 -21.77 4.85 1.38
N VAL A 122 -21.06 5.83 0.83
CA VAL A 122 -21.25 6.33 -0.54
C VAL A 122 -19.89 6.35 -1.23
N LEU A 123 -19.81 5.76 -2.42
CA LEU A 123 -18.62 5.87 -3.28
C LEU A 123 -18.91 6.89 -4.37
N MET A 124 -18.01 7.86 -4.50
CA MET A 124 -17.95 8.78 -5.64
C MET A 124 -16.74 8.40 -6.50
N VAL A 125 -16.91 8.36 -7.82
CA VAL A 125 -15.83 8.28 -8.79
C VAL A 125 -15.95 9.44 -9.76
N GLU A 126 -14.90 10.23 -9.88
CA GLU A 126 -14.82 11.43 -10.70
C GLU A 126 -13.76 11.27 -11.77
N LYS A 127 -14.12 11.56 -13.02
CA LYS A 127 -13.17 11.58 -14.13
C LYS A 127 -12.43 12.92 -14.14
N GLN A 128 -11.11 12.86 -14.18
CA GLN A 128 -10.25 14.05 -14.20
C GLN A 128 -10.06 14.55 -15.63
N ASP A 129 -9.95 15.87 -15.75
CA ASP A 129 -9.61 16.52 -17.02
C ASP A 129 -8.17 16.17 -17.42
N LYS A 130 -7.99 15.74 -18.66
CA LYS A 130 -6.66 15.54 -19.22
C LYS A 130 -5.93 16.87 -19.39
N VAL A 131 -4.66 16.92 -19.02
CA VAL A 131 -3.80 18.08 -19.30
C VAL A 131 -3.41 18.06 -20.78
N THR A 132 -3.18 16.87 -21.34
CA THR A 132 -2.85 16.68 -22.76
C THR A 132 -3.70 15.60 -23.42
N ALA A 133 -3.87 15.68 -24.74
CA ALA A 133 -4.64 14.69 -25.50
C ALA A 133 -3.99 13.29 -25.52
N GLU A 134 -2.72 13.21 -25.11
CA GLU A 134 -1.89 11.99 -25.10
C GLU A 134 -1.93 11.31 -23.73
N GLU A 135 -2.43 11.97 -22.69
CA GLU A 135 -2.55 11.38 -21.35
C GLU A 135 -3.67 10.33 -21.29
N PRO A 136 -3.47 9.27 -20.50
CA PRO A 136 -4.56 8.35 -20.19
C PRO A 136 -5.68 9.10 -19.46
N ASP A 137 -6.89 8.57 -19.57
CA ASP A 137 -7.96 9.02 -18.68
C ASP A 137 -7.58 8.66 -17.25
N SER A 138 -7.93 9.52 -16.30
CA SER A 138 -7.63 9.29 -14.90
C SER A 138 -8.81 9.64 -14.02
N TYR A 139 -8.89 8.97 -12.87
CA TYR A 139 -10.08 9.01 -12.04
C TYR A 139 -9.68 9.15 -10.59
N VAL A 140 -10.42 9.99 -9.87
CA VAL A 140 -10.36 10.10 -8.42
C VAL A 140 -11.57 9.36 -7.86
N TRP A 141 -11.35 8.56 -6.82
CA TRP A 141 -12.43 7.89 -6.11
C TRP A 141 -12.36 8.22 -4.62
N ILE A 142 -13.52 8.39 -4.00
CA ILE A 142 -13.65 8.71 -2.58
C ILE A 142 -14.79 7.89 -1.99
N LEU A 143 -14.49 7.10 -0.95
CA LEU A 143 -15.49 6.43 -0.13
C LEU A 143 -15.80 7.30 1.09
N PHE A 144 -17.04 7.73 1.19
CA PHE A 144 -17.57 8.49 2.31
C PHE A 144 -18.33 7.58 3.27
N ARG A 145 -18.25 7.89 4.55
CA ARG A 145 -19.25 7.51 5.55
C ARG A 145 -20.26 8.64 5.70
N VAL A 146 -21.54 8.31 5.79
CA VAL A 146 -22.65 9.24 5.93
C VAL A 146 -23.64 8.76 6.99
N PRO A 147 -24.52 9.61 7.54
CA PRO A 147 -25.56 9.20 8.49
C PRO A 147 -26.60 8.26 7.89
N ASP A 148 -27.32 7.53 8.74
CA ASP A 148 -28.44 6.68 8.29
C ASP A 148 -29.52 7.51 7.57
N GLY A 149 -30.00 7.01 6.42
CA GLY A 149 -31.03 7.68 5.64
C GLY A 149 -30.52 8.93 4.91
N PHE A 150 -29.24 8.96 4.55
CA PHE A 150 -28.62 10.06 3.85
C PHE A 150 -29.26 10.28 2.47
N ASP A 151 -29.72 11.51 2.19
CA ASP A 151 -30.33 11.86 0.90
C ASP A 151 -29.27 12.35 -0.09
N LEU A 152 -28.67 11.39 -0.81
CA LEU A 152 -27.65 11.66 -1.82
C LEU A 152 -28.14 12.62 -2.91
N ALA A 153 -29.39 12.51 -3.35
CA ALA A 153 -29.93 13.37 -4.41
C ALA A 153 -30.06 14.82 -3.94
N ALA A 154 -30.50 15.04 -2.71
CA ALA A 154 -30.55 16.37 -2.12
C ALA A 154 -29.17 16.98 -1.91
N ALA A 155 -28.19 16.17 -1.49
CA ALA A 155 -26.81 16.61 -1.31
C ALA A 155 -26.18 17.08 -2.63
N ILE A 156 -26.32 16.28 -3.69
CA ILE A 156 -25.78 16.64 -5.02
C ILE A 156 -26.48 17.89 -5.57
N ALA A 157 -27.82 17.99 -5.43
CA ALA A 157 -28.57 19.16 -5.89
C ALA A 157 -28.17 20.46 -5.17
N ALA A 158 -27.59 20.38 -3.98
CA ALA A 158 -27.07 21.53 -3.25
C ALA A 158 -25.71 22.02 -3.79
N GLY A 159 -25.00 21.21 -4.59
CA GLY A 159 -23.71 21.58 -5.18
C GLY A 159 -22.58 21.78 -4.16
N GLU A 160 -22.78 21.32 -2.92
CA GLU A 160 -21.80 21.37 -1.85
C GLU A 160 -21.38 19.92 -1.51
N GLN A 161 -20.11 19.73 -1.13
CA GLN A 161 -19.71 18.50 -0.43
C GLN A 161 -20.73 18.27 0.69
N PRO A 162 -21.36 17.08 0.78
CA PRO A 162 -22.48 16.92 1.69
C PRO A 162 -22.05 17.30 3.10
N ALA A 163 -22.74 18.27 3.70
CA ALA A 163 -22.64 18.47 5.14
C ALA A 163 -22.96 17.10 5.76
N ASP A 164 -22.03 16.54 6.52
CA ASP A 164 -22.10 15.20 7.13
C ASP A 164 -21.61 14.02 6.26
N ALA A 165 -20.89 14.26 5.16
CA ALA A 165 -20.09 13.22 4.51
C ALA A 165 -18.64 13.23 5.02
N TYR A 166 -18.17 12.08 5.49
CA TYR A 166 -16.82 11.90 6.04
C TYR A 166 -16.01 11.02 5.12
N PRO A 167 -15.03 11.54 4.36
CA PRO A 167 -14.23 10.70 3.50
C PRO A 167 -13.27 9.85 4.35
N VAL A 168 -13.26 8.54 4.12
CA VAL A 168 -12.49 7.58 4.92
C VAL A 168 -11.49 6.77 4.09
N LEU A 169 -11.81 6.56 2.80
CA LEU A 169 -10.90 6.05 1.79
C LEU A 169 -10.91 7.01 0.61
N ALA A 170 -9.76 7.18 -0.03
CA ALA A 170 -9.65 7.96 -1.25
C ALA A 170 -8.52 7.43 -2.11
N GLY A 171 -8.54 7.74 -3.39
CA GLY A 171 -7.44 7.39 -4.26
C GLY A 171 -7.61 7.88 -5.67
N PHE A 172 -6.67 7.43 -6.49
CA PHE A 172 -6.56 7.78 -7.90
C PHE A 172 -6.18 6.53 -8.67
N SER A 173 -6.66 6.44 -9.90
CA SER A 173 -6.32 5.36 -10.81
C SER A 173 -6.34 5.82 -12.25
N GLU A 174 -5.35 5.33 -12.99
CA GLU A 174 -5.37 5.27 -14.45
C GLU A 174 -5.80 3.85 -14.84
N PRO A 175 -6.76 3.69 -15.78
CA PRO A 175 -7.17 2.38 -16.28
C PRO A 175 -5.99 1.58 -16.85
N ASP A 176 -6.09 0.26 -16.82
CA ASP A 176 -5.06 -0.62 -17.35
C ASP A 176 -4.85 -0.41 -18.86
N THR A 177 -3.61 -0.15 -19.25
CA THR A 177 -3.20 -0.10 -20.64
C THR A 177 -2.09 -1.12 -20.89
N PRO A 178 -1.90 -1.56 -22.15
CA PRO A 178 -0.75 -2.40 -22.48
C PRO A 178 0.61 -1.77 -22.12
N GLU A 179 0.66 -0.45 -21.95
CA GLU A 179 1.87 0.33 -21.66
C GLU A 179 2.15 0.41 -20.16
N GLY A 180 1.12 0.25 -19.33
CA GLY A 180 1.22 0.25 -17.88
C GLY A 180 -0.09 0.66 -17.20
N TYR A 181 0.00 0.76 -15.88
CA TYR A 181 -1.04 1.27 -15.00
C TYR A 181 -0.37 2.07 -13.90
N SER A 182 -1.09 3.03 -13.33
CA SER A 182 -0.65 3.74 -12.15
C SER A 182 -1.83 4.15 -11.28
N GLY A 183 -1.57 4.32 -9.99
CA GLY A 183 -2.59 4.78 -9.07
C GLY A 183 -2.04 5.00 -7.68
N PHE A 184 -2.89 5.53 -6.82
CA PHE A 184 -2.67 5.46 -5.39
C PHE A 184 -3.97 5.17 -4.64
N ALA A 185 -3.83 4.57 -3.47
CA ALA A 185 -4.92 4.32 -2.53
C ALA A 185 -4.54 4.88 -1.16
N MET A 186 -5.49 5.50 -0.49
CA MET A 186 -5.35 6.07 0.85
C MET A 186 -6.45 5.52 1.77
N MET A 187 -6.06 5.19 2.99
CA MET A 187 -6.95 4.89 4.10
C MET A 187 -6.58 5.77 5.28
N ASP A 188 -7.54 6.54 5.77
CA ASP A 188 -7.34 7.48 6.88
C ASP A 188 -8.17 7.03 8.09
N LEU A 189 -7.50 6.34 9.03
CA LEU A 189 -8.14 5.85 10.26
C LEU A 189 -8.50 6.99 11.21
N ASN A 190 -7.84 8.15 11.08
CA ASN A 190 -8.19 9.32 11.88
C ASN A 190 -9.52 9.92 11.37
N ALA A 191 -9.70 9.96 10.06
CA ALA A 191 -10.96 10.36 9.44
C ALA A 191 -12.09 9.37 9.76
N ASP A 192 -11.84 8.06 9.71
CA ASP A 192 -12.83 7.06 10.11
C ASP A 192 -13.18 7.13 11.60
N ALA A 193 -12.21 7.37 12.49
CA ALA A 193 -12.49 7.62 13.90
C ALA A 193 -13.36 8.88 14.12
N ALA A 194 -13.11 9.94 13.35
CA ALA A 194 -13.91 11.17 13.41
C ALA A 194 -15.34 10.94 12.89
N ALA A 195 -15.48 10.20 11.78
CA ALA A 195 -16.78 9.77 11.24
C ALA A 195 -17.55 8.95 12.27
N SER A 196 -16.91 7.93 12.85
CA SER A 196 -17.51 7.05 13.86
C SER A 196 -18.01 7.85 15.07
N ALA A 197 -17.21 8.81 15.56
CA ALA A 197 -17.61 9.68 16.66
C ALA A 197 -18.81 10.57 16.30
N ALA A 198 -18.83 11.13 15.09
CA ALA A 198 -19.96 11.94 14.61
C ALA A 198 -21.25 11.13 14.43
N LEU A 199 -21.11 9.85 14.05
CA LEU A 199 -22.19 8.88 13.89
C LEU A 199 -22.58 8.18 15.21
N GLY A 200 -22.04 8.64 16.35
CA GLY A 200 -22.44 8.20 17.69
C GLY A 200 -21.87 6.84 18.11
N GLU A 201 -20.84 6.34 17.42
CA GLU A 201 -20.14 5.13 17.83
C GLU A 201 -19.18 5.41 18.99
N THR A 202 -18.93 4.38 19.79
CA THR A 202 -18.03 4.45 20.93
C THR A 202 -17.06 3.28 20.92
N GLY A 203 -15.78 3.55 21.06
CA GLY A 203 -14.76 2.50 21.14
C GLY A 203 -13.36 3.09 20.99
N PRO A 204 -12.33 2.30 21.31
CA PRO A 204 -11.01 2.63 20.82
C PRO A 204 -11.01 2.47 19.30
N PHE A 205 -10.68 3.53 18.57
CA PHE A 205 -10.45 3.48 17.12
C PHE A 205 -8.95 3.35 16.86
N GLY A 206 -8.60 2.71 15.75
CA GLY A 206 -7.24 2.77 15.22
C GLY A 206 -6.89 4.22 14.84
N GLN A 207 -5.61 4.51 14.76
CA GLN A 207 -5.11 5.81 14.32
C GLN A 207 -4.07 5.62 13.23
N GLY A 208 -3.91 6.64 12.41
CA GLY A 208 -2.90 6.70 11.36
C GLY A 208 -3.49 6.80 9.96
N VAL A 209 -2.60 7.08 9.01
CA VAL A 209 -2.93 7.24 7.60
C VAL A 209 -2.00 6.37 6.78
N PHE A 210 -2.60 5.48 5.99
CA PHE A 210 -1.92 4.64 5.02
C PHE A 210 -2.12 5.23 3.64
N VAL A 211 -1.03 5.37 2.89
CA VAL A 211 -1.07 5.71 1.47
C VAL A 211 -0.19 4.73 0.73
N ALA A 212 -0.67 4.21 -0.38
CA ALA A 212 0.13 3.40 -1.29
C ALA A 212 0.00 3.92 -2.72
N ALA A 213 1.12 4.27 -3.35
CA ALA A 213 1.21 4.41 -4.80
C ALA A 213 1.65 3.10 -5.42
N TYR A 214 1.17 2.82 -6.62
CA TYR A 214 1.47 1.60 -7.33
C TYR A 214 1.50 1.88 -8.81
N GLY A 215 2.25 1.07 -9.54
CA GLY A 215 2.24 1.17 -10.97
C GLY A 215 3.17 0.21 -11.66
N SER A 216 3.15 0.34 -12.97
CA SER A 216 3.91 -0.44 -13.91
C SER A 216 4.47 0.49 -14.98
N PHE A 217 5.77 0.40 -15.23
CA PHE A 217 6.45 1.19 -16.26
C PHE A 217 7.32 0.29 -17.12
N THR A 218 7.19 0.41 -18.43
CA THR A 218 8.09 -0.25 -19.39
C THR A 218 9.25 0.69 -19.69
N ASP A 219 10.48 0.19 -19.64
CA ASP A 219 11.66 1.00 -19.94
C ASP A 219 11.61 1.46 -21.42
N PRO A 220 11.63 2.77 -21.70
CA PRO A 220 11.52 3.29 -23.06
C PRO A 220 12.78 3.00 -23.90
N ILE A 221 13.91 2.73 -23.25
CA ILE A 221 15.20 2.39 -23.88
C ILE A 221 15.29 0.88 -24.10
N ASP A 222 14.79 0.08 -23.15
CA ASP A 222 14.68 -1.37 -23.27
C ASP A 222 13.23 -1.85 -23.06
N PRO A 223 12.40 -1.90 -24.12
CA PRO A 223 11.01 -2.34 -24.00
C PRO A 223 10.83 -3.80 -23.53
N GLY A 224 11.91 -4.59 -23.47
CA GLY A 224 11.91 -5.92 -22.86
C GLY A 224 11.93 -5.89 -21.33
N THR A 225 12.23 -4.73 -20.74
CA THR A 225 12.33 -4.51 -19.30
C THR A 225 11.14 -3.72 -18.77
N LYS A 226 10.54 -4.20 -17.68
CA LYS A 226 9.36 -3.62 -17.06
C LYS A 226 9.54 -3.58 -15.54
N LEU A 227 9.30 -2.42 -14.94
CA LEU A 227 9.25 -2.22 -13.49
C LEU A 227 7.80 -2.24 -13.03
N GLU A 228 7.46 -3.13 -12.12
CA GLU A 228 6.21 -3.10 -11.35
C GLU A 228 6.57 -2.74 -9.91
N TYR A 229 5.82 -1.82 -9.29
CA TYR A 229 6.14 -1.35 -7.94
C TYR A 229 4.90 -1.03 -7.12
N VAL A 230 5.06 -1.14 -5.81
CA VAL A 230 4.21 -0.54 -4.80
C VAL A 230 5.11 0.20 -3.81
N MET A 231 4.75 1.45 -3.58
CA MET A 231 5.33 2.32 -2.58
C MET A 231 4.26 2.63 -1.57
N SER A 232 4.53 2.48 -0.27
CA SER A 232 3.56 2.80 0.75
C SER A 232 4.18 3.52 1.94
N ALA A 233 3.42 4.44 2.50
CA ALA A 233 3.75 5.22 3.67
C ALA A 233 2.67 5.00 4.74
N PHE A 234 3.12 4.60 5.93
CA PHE A 234 2.34 4.54 7.16
C PHE A 234 2.76 5.74 8.00
N ARG A 235 1.80 6.57 8.43
CA ARG A 235 2.07 7.69 9.35
C ARG A 235 1.14 7.65 10.55
N GLY A 236 1.69 7.82 11.75
CA GLY A 236 0.95 7.88 13.00
C GLY A 236 0.18 6.59 13.32
N PHE A 237 0.64 5.43 12.83
CA PHE A 237 -0.12 4.20 12.95
C PHE A 237 -0.11 3.65 14.36
N LYS A 238 -1.31 3.38 14.88
CA LYS A 238 -1.49 2.85 16.22
C LYS A 238 -2.76 2.01 16.32
N ASP A 239 -2.59 0.80 16.87
CA ASP A 239 -3.71 -0.10 17.14
C ASP A 239 -4.72 0.52 18.11
N ALA A 240 -6.00 0.23 17.87
CA ALA A 240 -7.10 0.60 18.74
C ALA A 240 -6.83 0.23 20.20
N GLY A 241 -6.73 1.24 21.06
CA GLY A 241 -6.57 1.06 22.51
C GLY A 241 -5.16 0.61 22.93
N SER A 242 -4.19 0.57 22.02
CA SER A 242 -2.80 0.31 22.38
C SER A 242 -2.23 1.46 23.22
N ALA A 243 -1.32 1.14 24.15
CA ALA A 243 -0.53 2.12 24.87
C ALA A 243 0.76 2.49 24.12
N ASP A 244 1.09 1.76 23.05
CA ASP A 244 2.33 1.92 22.30
C ASP A 244 2.37 3.30 21.62
N ALA A 245 3.59 3.76 21.33
CA ALA A 245 3.80 4.94 20.52
C ALA A 245 3.35 4.67 19.07
N PRO A 246 2.80 5.67 18.37
CA PRO A 246 2.53 5.54 16.94
C PRO A 246 3.81 5.23 16.15
N LEU A 247 3.67 4.49 15.06
CA LEU A 247 4.76 4.11 14.18
C LEU A 247 4.61 4.75 12.80
N ASP A 248 5.75 5.18 12.25
CA ASP A 248 5.88 5.60 10.87
C ASP A 248 6.77 4.61 10.12
N VAL A 249 6.32 4.15 8.95
CA VAL A 249 7.10 3.21 8.13
C VAL A 249 6.90 3.49 6.65
N ASP A 250 7.99 3.40 5.88
CA ASP A 250 7.97 3.45 4.42
C ASP A 250 8.37 2.10 3.84
N TYR A 251 7.62 1.64 2.85
CA TYR A 251 7.88 0.42 2.10
C TYR A 251 7.94 0.70 0.60
N LEU A 252 8.87 0.05 -0.08
CA LEU A 252 8.96 -0.02 -1.54
C LEU A 252 9.20 -1.47 -1.90
N TYR A 253 8.36 -2.05 -2.75
CA TYR A 253 8.59 -3.40 -3.24
C TYR A 253 8.04 -3.54 -4.66
N GLY A 254 8.52 -4.55 -5.38
CA GLY A 254 8.22 -4.62 -6.80
C GLY A 254 8.91 -5.75 -7.53
N ASN A 255 8.71 -5.78 -8.84
CA ASN A 255 9.40 -6.67 -9.77
C ASN A 255 10.11 -5.85 -10.84
N LEU A 256 11.38 -6.16 -11.12
CA LEU A 256 12.00 -5.90 -12.42
C LEU A 256 11.82 -7.15 -13.28
N ILE A 257 11.04 -7.04 -14.33
CA ILE A 257 10.78 -8.08 -15.33
C ILE A 257 11.67 -7.80 -16.53
N GLY A 258 12.40 -8.80 -17.03
CA GLY A 258 13.32 -8.63 -18.15
C GLY A 258 13.97 -9.95 -18.57
N GLU A 259 15.23 -9.91 -19.01
CA GLU A 259 16.01 -11.15 -19.24
C GLU A 259 16.13 -11.98 -17.95
N THR A 260 16.24 -11.29 -16.81
CA THR A 260 16.24 -11.87 -15.48
C THR A 260 15.18 -11.19 -14.64
N ASN A 261 14.26 -11.97 -14.06
CA ASN A 261 13.24 -11.43 -13.19
C ASN A 261 13.79 -11.28 -11.77
N LEU A 262 13.77 -10.06 -11.26
CA LEU A 262 14.15 -9.73 -9.90
C LEU A 262 12.94 -9.20 -9.15
N THR A 263 12.65 -9.74 -7.97
CA THR A 263 11.72 -9.12 -7.03
C THR A 263 12.53 -8.36 -5.99
N PHE A 264 12.15 -7.14 -5.66
CA PHE A 264 12.82 -6.34 -4.63
C PHE A 264 11.87 -5.94 -3.52
N PHE A 265 12.44 -5.70 -2.34
CA PHE A 265 11.75 -5.16 -1.19
C PHE A 265 12.70 -4.23 -0.43
N ASN A 266 12.19 -3.09 -0.02
CA ASN A 266 12.89 -2.12 0.78
C ASN A 266 11.93 -1.57 1.82
N PHE A 267 12.39 -1.46 3.06
CA PHE A 267 11.69 -0.68 4.06
C PHE A 267 12.65 0.19 4.87
N VAL A 268 12.13 1.33 5.28
CA VAL A 268 12.81 2.27 6.15
C VAL A 268 11.90 2.61 7.31
N THR A 269 12.43 2.50 8.52
CA THR A 269 11.73 2.88 9.76
C THR A 269 12.69 3.63 10.66
N ALA A 270 12.17 4.61 11.40
CA ALA A 270 12.87 5.21 12.52
C ALA A 270 12.36 4.58 13.82
N GLY A 271 13.27 4.29 14.74
CA GLY A 271 12.93 3.68 16.02
C GLY A 271 14.11 3.67 16.98
N ASP A 272 13.83 3.39 18.24
CA ASP A 272 14.86 3.05 19.23
C ASP A 272 15.20 1.56 19.05
N ILE A 273 16.38 1.28 18.49
CA ILE A 273 16.81 -0.04 18.00
C ILE A 273 18.03 -0.56 18.77
N ILE A 274 19.01 0.31 19.05
CA ILE A 274 20.31 -0.10 19.60
C ILE A 274 20.32 -0.05 21.13
N THR A 275 19.79 1.01 21.73
CA THR A 275 19.75 1.21 23.19
C THR A 275 18.54 2.03 23.58
N ASP A 276 17.89 1.68 24.71
CA ASP A 276 16.72 2.36 25.32
C ASP A 276 17.02 3.81 25.77
N THR A 277 17.49 4.62 24.83
CA THR A 277 17.63 6.06 24.93
C THR A 277 16.64 6.67 23.94
N SER A 278 16.19 7.90 24.21
CA SER A 278 15.19 8.55 23.35
C SER A 278 15.71 8.94 21.96
N ALA A 279 16.95 8.61 21.59
CA ALA A 279 17.52 8.93 20.30
C ALA A 279 17.12 7.85 19.27
N LEU A 280 16.47 8.26 18.18
CA LEU A 280 15.98 7.32 17.17
C LEU A 280 17.09 6.96 16.16
N GLU A 281 17.28 5.68 15.90
CA GLU A 281 18.02 5.16 14.75
C GLU A 281 17.10 5.01 13.54
N THR A 282 17.69 5.08 12.35
CA THR A 282 17.06 4.70 11.09
C THR A 282 17.56 3.31 10.69
N LEU A 283 16.64 2.36 10.60
CA LEU A 283 16.85 1.04 10.03
C LEU A 283 16.39 1.05 8.57
N ASN A 284 17.29 0.69 7.66
CA ASN A 284 17.00 0.50 6.25
C ASN A 284 17.35 -0.94 5.88
N VAL A 285 16.35 -1.69 5.42
CA VAL A 285 16.52 -3.07 4.96
C VAL A 285 16.15 -3.13 3.49
N ARG A 286 17.05 -3.68 2.68
CA ARG A 286 16.89 -3.87 1.25
C ARG A 286 17.06 -5.35 0.93
N MET A 287 16.25 -5.86 0.03
CA MET A 287 16.26 -7.25 -0.39
C MET A 287 15.99 -7.35 -1.87
N ALA A 288 16.61 -8.34 -2.50
CA ALA A 288 16.28 -8.76 -3.85
C ALA A 288 16.27 -10.29 -3.96
N PHE A 289 15.40 -10.80 -4.81
CA PHE A 289 15.18 -12.20 -5.07
C PHE A 289 15.31 -12.46 -6.58
N LEU A 290 16.11 -13.44 -6.95
CA LEU A 290 16.25 -13.93 -8.31
C LEU A 290 15.20 -15.00 -8.57
N ASN A 291 14.31 -14.77 -9.54
CA ASN A 291 13.25 -15.72 -9.92
C ASN A 291 12.49 -16.28 -8.70
N GLN A 292 12.29 -15.44 -7.69
CA GLN A 292 11.59 -15.79 -6.45
C GLN A 292 12.26 -16.85 -5.55
N ALA A 293 13.56 -17.09 -5.69
CA ALA A 293 14.25 -18.19 -5.00
C ALA A 293 15.51 -17.70 -4.26
N ASP A 294 16.63 -17.61 -4.96
CA ASP A 294 17.90 -17.14 -4.40
C ASP A 294 17.80 -15.65 -4.11
N GLY A 295 18.54 -15.15 -3.13
CA GLY A 295 18.40 -13.74 -2.78
C GLY A 295 19.50 -13.18 -1.90
N ARG A 296 19.45 -11.86 -1.78
CA ARG A 296 20.36 -11.05 -0.98
C ARG A 296 19.57 -10.01 -0.21
N ALA A 297 19.90 -9.86 1.08
CA ALA A 297 19.46 -8.77 1.93
C ALA A 297 20.65 -7.93 2.33
N GLU A 298 20.45 -6.62 2.41
CA GLU A 298 21.40 -5.65 2.95
C GLU A 298 20.69 -4.78 3.96
N VAL A 299 21.29 -4.59 5.12
CA VAL A 299 20.72 -3.83 6.23
C VAL A 299 21.71 -2.79 6.69
N THR A 300 21.21 -1.57 6.86
CA THR A 300 21.96 -0.50 7.50
C THR A 300 21.18 0.05 8.68
N VAL A 301 21.92 0.37 9.75
CA VAL A 301 21.40 1.11 10.91
C VAL A 301 22.27 2.35 11.08
N THR A 302 21.63 3.52 11.10
CA THR A 302 22.31 4.82 11.17
C THR A 302 21.59 5.77 12.13
N GLY A 303 22.25 6.85 12.55
CA GLY A 303 21.67 7.86 13.43
C GLY A 303 21.58 7.41 14.90
N GLY A 304 20.84 8.16 15.72
CA GLY A 304 20.61 7.85 17.13
C GLY A 304 21.88 7.56 17.94
N ASP A 305 21.86 6.43 18.62
CA ASP A 305 22.95 5.86 19.42
C ASP A 305 23.92 5.00 18.60
N ALA A 306 23.69 4.85 17.30
CA ALA A 306 24.62 4.14 16.43
C ALA A 306 25.96 4.89 16.38
N VAL A 307 27.01 4.26 16.93
CA VAL A 307 28.39 4.76 16.80
C VAL A 307 28.88 4.42 15.39
N GLY A 308 28.49 5.24 14.40
CA GLY A 308 28.76 4.99 12.98
C GLY A 308 27.58 4.35 12.25
N SER A 309 27.84 3.65 11.14
CA SER A 309 26.84 2.88 10.40
C SER A 309 27.03 1.39 10.66
N GLY A 310 26.05 0.76 11.31
CA GLY A 310 25.97 -0.69 11.37
C GLY A 310 25.54 -1.23 10.01
N TYR A 311 26.19 -2.29 9.53
CA TYR A 311 25.87 -2.94 8.26
C TYR A 311 25.75 -4.44 8.44
N ALA A 312 24.78 -5.05 7.76
CA ALA A 312 24.68 -6.49 7.62
C ALA A 312 24.33 -6.84 6.19
N TYR A 313 24.78 -8.00 5.70
CA TYR A 313 24.16 -8.60 4.52
C TYR A 313 24.00 -10.10 4.68
N GLU A 314 22.95 -10.62 4.08
CA GLU A 314 22.58 -12.03 4.09
C GLU A 314 22.37 -12.50 2.65
N CYS A 315 22.95 -13.64 2.29
CA CYS A 315 22.61 -14.37 1.06
C CYS A 315 22.01 -15.72 1.41
N TRP A 316 21.06 -16.21 0.61
CA TRP A 316 20.41 -17.50 0.83
C TRP A 316 20.18 -18.28 -0.46
N ASP A 317 20.03 -19.59 -0.31
CA ASP A 317 19.64 -20.51 -1.37
C ASP A 317 18.12 -20.51 -1.64
N ASN A 318 17.72 -21.03 -2.80
CA ASN A 318 16.33 -21.14 -3.23
C ASN A 318 15.35 -21.78 -2.21
N ALA A 319 15.86 -22.63 -1.31
CA ALA A 319 15.07 -23.33 -0.33
C ALA A 319 14.99 -22.58 1.00
N ILE A 320 15.71 -21.45 1.12
CA ILE A 320 15.83 -20.61 2.31
C ILE A 320 16.26 -21.48 3.50
N ASN A 321 17.20 -22.41 3.25
CA ASN A 321 17.70 -23.40 4.20
C ASN A 321 19.16 -23.13 4.59
N GLN A 322 19.91 -22.48 3.72
CA GLN A 322 21.31 -22.14 3.97
C GLN A 322 21.46 -20.64 3.83
N THR A 323 22.13 -20.01 4.80
CA THR A 323 22.45 -18.59 4.74
C THR A 323 23.89 -18.28 5.07
N TYR A 324 24.35 -17.20 4.45
CA TYR A 324 25.61 -16.55 4.76
C TYR A 324 25.29 -15.15 5.27
N LEU A 325 25.56 -14.88 6.56
CA LEU A 325 25.35 -13.59 7.19
C LEU A 325 26.68 -12.98 7.60
N GLU A 326 26.93 -11.76 7.16
CA GLU A 326 28.05 -10.93 7.61
C GLU A 326 27.51 -9.69 8.30
N LEU A 327 28.08 -9.35 9.44
CA LEU A 327 27.71 -8.24 10.30
C LEU A 327 28.94 -7.35 10.51
N SER A 328 28.78 -6.04 10.42
CA SER A 328 29.80 -5.07 10.76
C SER A 328 29.24 -3.90 11.57
N ASP A 329 29.96 -3.50 12.60
CA ASP A 329 29.70 -2.28 13.38
C ASP A 329 30.54 -1.08 12.86
N GLY A 330 31.13 -1.21 11.67
CA GLY A 330 32.05 -0.23 11.08
C GLY A 330 33.51 -0.34 11.56
N VAL A 331 33.80 -1.15 12.58
CA VAL A 331 35.16 -1.38 13.12
C VAL A 331 35.52 -2.86 13.11
N ASN A 332 34.58 -3.71 13.51
CA ASN A 332 34.67 -5.16 13.57
C ASN A 332 33.76 -5.77 12.52
N VAL A 333 34.20 -6.89 11.96
CA VAL A 333 33.40 -7.74 11.09
C VAL A 333 33.21 -9.08 11.80
N SER A 334 31.96 -9.47 11.97
CA SER A 334 31.56 -10.77 12.50
C SER A 334 30.85 -11.54 11.39
N VAL A 335 31.39 -12.69 11.02
CA VAL A 335 30.76 -13.59 10.04
C VAL A 335 30.05 -14.71 10.79
N LEU A 336 28.78 -14.91 10.50
CA LEU A 336 27.95 -15.99 11.05
C LEU A 336 27.51 -16.90 9.89
N PRO A 337 28.31 -17.90 9.51
CA PRO A 337 27.89 -18.88 8.50
C PRO A 337 26.88 -19.85 9.11
N ILE A 338 25.66 -19.91 8.57
CA ILE A 338 24.61 -20.83 9.02
C ILE A 338 24.28 -21.78 7.89
N GLY A 339 25.00 -22.91 7.85
CA GLY A 339 24.79 -23.95 6.84
C GLY A 339 25.34 -23.63 5.44
N GLY A 340 25.88 -22.43 5.20
CA GLY A 340 26.55 -22.05 3.95
C GLY A 340 27.76 -21.14 4.12
N ASP A 341 28.29 -20.64 3.00
CA ASP A 341 29.42 -19.72 2.90
C ASP A 341 29.13 -18.62 1.87
N SER A 342 30.11 -17.74 1.61
CA SER A 342 29.94 -16.61 0.68
C SER A 342 29.57 -17.03 -0.75
N SER A 343 29.75 -18.29 -1.13
CA SER A 343 29.31 -18.81 -2.44
C SER A 343 27.78 -18.91 -2.58
N LEU A 344 27.03 -18.77 -1.49
CA LEU A 344 25.57 -18.62 -1.53
C LEU A 344 25.11 -17.31 -2.16
N CYS A 345 25.97 -16.30 -2.22
CA CYS A 345 25.71 -15.09 -3.00
C CYS A 345 25.90 -15.42 -4.49
N THR A 346 25.04 -16.26 -5.07
CA THR A 346 25.12 -16.67 -6.47
C THR A 346 24.81 -15.49 -7.40
N PRO A 347 25.33 -15.46 -8.65
CA PRO A 347 24.96 -14.42 -9.60
C PRO A 347 23.43 -14.23 -9.68
N PRO A 348 22.93 -12.98 -9.63
CA PRO A 348 23.68 -11.73 -9.68
C PRO A 348 24.16 -11.19 -8.31
N PHE A 349 23.87 -11.86 -7.20
CA PHE A 349 24.06 -11.37 -5.83
C PHE A 349 25.51 -11.42 -5.29
N GLU A 350 26.46 -11.81 -6.15
CA GLU A 350 27.89 -11.54 -5.93
C GLU A 350 28.15 -10.02 -5.83
N SER A 351 27.32 -9.21 -6.48
CA SER A 351 27.29 -7.76 -6.40
C SER A 351 26.36 -7.24 -5.30
N THR A 352 26.61 -6.00 -4.84
CA THR A 352 25.73 -5.32 -3.90
C THR A 352 24.41 -4.90 -4.55
N LEU A 353 23.38 -4.62 -3.74
CA LEU A 353 22.10 -4.16 -4.28
C LEU A 353 22.21 -2.78 -4.97
N ASP A 354 23.18 -1.96 -4.56
CA ASP A 354 23.51 -0.70 -5.24
C ASP A 354 24.18 -0.92 -6.60
N GLU A 355 25.12 -1.86 -6.69
CA GLU A 355 25.75 -2.23 -7.96
C GLU A 355 24.74 -2.79 -8.96
N LEU A 356 23.73 -3.51 -8.45
CA LEU A 356 22.60 -4.00 -9.23
C LEU A 356 21.54 -2.93 -9.53
N GLN A 357 21.73 -1.69 -9.04
CA GLN A 357 20.79 -0.57 -9.21
C GLN A 357 19.37 -0.92 -8.75
N MET A 358 19.25 -1.70 -7.68
CA MET A 358 17.94 -2.05 -7.13
C MET A 358 17.24 -0.81 -6.57
N PRO A 359 15.98 -0.55 -6.97
CA PRO A 359 15.22 0.59 -6.47
C PRO A 359 15.21 0.64 -4.94
N THR A 360 15.30 1.85 -4.40
CA THR A 360 15.24 2.12 -2.96
C THR A 360 14.34 3.31 -2.68
N THR A 361 13.90 3.46 -1.43
CA THR A 361 13.18 4.65 -0.98
C THR A 361 14.01 5.94 -1.07
N GLN A 362 15.32 5.81 -1.24
CA GLN A 362 16.28 6.92 -1.38
C GLN A 362 16.77 7.10 -2.82
N SER A 363 16.26 6.31 -3.78
CA SER A 363 16.59 6.49 -5.19
C SER A 363 16.04 7.83 -5.66
N PRO A 364 16.79 8.66 -6.40
CA PRO A 364 16.34 9.99 -6.82
C PRO A 364 14.98 9.98 -7.53
N GLU A 365 14.71 8.94 -8.32
CA GLU A 365 13.45 8.76 -9.05
C GLU A 365 12.26 8.46 -8.12
N MET A 366 12.52 7.86 -6.95
CA MET A 366 11.51 7.48 -5.96
C MET A 366 11.38 8.52 -4.84
N GLU A 367 12.39 9.34 -4.61
CA GLU A 367 12.45 10.32 -3.51
C GLU A 367 11.30 11.33 -3.61
N GLU A 368 11.03 11.87 -4.80
CA GLU A 368 9.93 12.82 -5.00
C GLU A 368 8.57 12.18 -4.74
N LEU A 369 8.38 10.92 -5.17
CA LEU A 369 7.14 10.20 -4.94
C LEU A 369 6.96 9.82 -3.45
N PHE A 370 8.03 9.44 -2.75
CA PHE A 370 7.98 9.22 -1.30
C PHE A 370 7.73 10.51 -0.53
N LEU A 371 8.27 11.65 -0.97
CA LEU A 371 7.96 12.94 -0.37
C LEU A 371 6.47 13.27 -0.52
N LEU A 372 5.92 13.07 -1.72
CA LEU A 372 4.49 13.24 -1.98
C LEU A 372 3.63 12.31 -1.10
N LEU A 373 3.95 11.02 -1.07
CA LEU A 373 3.27 10.03 -0.22
C LEU A 373 3.34 10.41 1.26
N GLY A 374 4.50 10.88 1.73
CA GLY A 374 4.69 11.36 3.09
C GLY A 374 3.85 12.61 3.38
N THR A 375 3.77 13.56 2.45
CA THR A 375 2.91 14.75 2.58
C THR A 375 1.42 14.35 2.65
N LEU A 376 0.99 13.45 1.76
CA LEU A 376 -0.37 12.93 1.75
C LEU A 376 -0.70 12.19 3.06
N ALA A 377 0.18 11.29 3.50
CA ALA A 377 -0.02 10.53 4.72
C ALA A 377 -0.02 11.42 5.99
N ASN A 378 0.77 12.50 6.00
CA ASN A 378 0.76 13.46 7.12
C ASN A 378 -0.48 14.39 7.10
N GLY A 379 -1.01 14.70 5.91
CA GLY A 379 -2.20 15.54 5.76
C GLY A 379 -3.52 14.79 5.92
N GLY A 380 -3.50 13.46 5.76
CA GLY A 380 -4.72 12.66 5.66
C GLY A 380 -5.52 12.99 4.40
N ILE A 381 -6.78 12.56 4.36
CA ILE A 381 -7.65 12.84 3.20
C ILE A 381 -7.89 14.35 3.02
N GLY A 382 -7.81 15.15 4.09
CA GLY A 382 -7.87 16.61 3.99
C GLY A 382 -6.74 17.21 3.13
N GLY A 383 -5.61 16.51 2.97
CA GLY A 383 -4.53 16.90 2.08
C GLY A 383 -4.85 16.72 0.59
N LEU A 384 -5.79 15.84 0.24
CA LEU A 384 -6.18 15.58 -1.16
C LEU A 384 -7.00 16.73 -1.76
N THR A 385 -7.81 17.41 -0.95
CA THR A 385 -8.66 18.53 -1.41
C THR A 385 -7.90 19.81 -1.77
N GLY A 386 -6.57 19.81 -1.62
CA GLY A 386 -5.69 20.93 -1.95
C GLY A 386 -4.70 20.64 -3.10
N LEU A 387 -4.75 19.44 -3.67
CA LEU A 387 -4.09 19.09 -4.93
C LEU A 387 -5.04 19.41 -6.09
#